data_AF-A0A9Q0FIM5-F1
#
_entry.id   AF-A0A9Q0FIM5-F1
#
_cell.length_a   1.000
_cell.length_b   1.000
_cell.length_c   1.000
_cell.angle_alpha   90.00
_cell.angle_beta   90.00
_cell.angle_gamma   90.00
#
_symmetry.space_group_name_H-M   'P 1'
#
loop_
_entity.id
_entity.type
_entity.pdbx_description
1 polymer ?
#
loop_
_entity_poly.entity_id
_entity_poly.type
_entity_poly.pdbx_seq_one_letter_code
_entity_poly.pdbx_strand_id
1 'polypeptide(L)'
;MDLSVPSSPVKEMKGQMANGLKLSIIRRPGTGAIIFRGFPVNTASDFNDVVEAFGYEEFTCFGGVSPRTHVVGRVYTANEGPLDQNIPFHHEMNRHPEFPSRVFFFCEVEPQGGGETPLVVSHVVYNKIKERHPDFVKRLEDPGLIYTRMLGEENDLSTVKGRGWRSAFSTQDKRLAEERAAALMMRLEWLEDGGGESNN
;
A
#
# COMPACT_ATOMS: atom_id res chain seq x y z
N MET A 1 -8.86 18.74 27.65
CA MET A 1 -7.79 17.85 28.15
C MET A 1 -6.62 18.03 27.23
N ASP A 2 -5.48 18.36 27.84
CA ASP A 2 -4.22 18.70 27.19
C ASP A 2 -3.70 17.52 26.33
N LEU A 3 -3.38 17.78 25.06
CA LEU A 3 -2.93 16.80 24.07
C LEU A 3 -1.39 16.76 23.96
N SER A 4 -0.67 17.23 24.97
CA SER A 4 0.79 17.22 24.97
C SER A 4 1.33 15.78 25.04
N VAL A 5 1.77 15.27 23.88
CA VAL A 5 2.60 14.04 23.79
C VAL A 5 3.99 14.36 24.36
N PRO A 6 4.57 13.50 25.22
CA PRO A 6 5.93 13.70 25.75
C PRO A 6 6.94 13.83 24.61
N SER A 7 7.81 14.85 24.68
CA SER A 7 8.85 15.07 23.69
C SER A 7 9.97 14.03 23.81
N SER A 8 9.90 12.94 23.05
CA SER A 8 11.07 12.09 22.85
C SER A 8 12.13 12.85 22.01
N PRO A 9 13.41 12.45 22.05
CA PRO A 9 14.47 13.16 21.34
C PRO A 9 14.22 13.17 19.83
N VAL A 10 14.42 14.31 19.19
CA VAL A 10 14.43 14.45 17.73
C VAL A 10 15.54 13.57 17.17
N LYS A 11 15.21 12.63 16.28
CA LYS A 11 16.20 11.86 15.55
C LYS A 11 16.45 12.53 14.19
N GLU A 12 17.64 13.07 14.01
CA GLU A 12 18.06 13.65 12.73
C GLU A 12 18.39 12.51 11.75
N MET A 13 17.70 12.49 10.61
CA MET A 13 18.07 11.62 9.48
C MET A 13 18.78 12.46 8.44
N LYS A 14 20.03 12.11 8.13
CA LYS A 14 20.85 12.77 7.11
C LYS A 14 20.91 11.88 5.87
N GLY A 15 20.35 12.36 4.77
CA GLY A 15 20.51 11.78 3.44
C GLY A 15 21.17 12.81 2.50
N GLN A 16 22.00 12.34 1.58
CA GLN A 16 22.56 13.15 0.50
C GLN A 16 21.90 12.75 -0.81
N MET A 17 21.24 13.72 -1.46
CA MET A 17 20.73 13.58 -2.81
C MET A 17 21.88 13.63 -3.82
N ALA A 18 21.71 13.00 -4.99
CA ALA A 18 22.68 13.04 -6.10
C ALA A 18 23.07 14.48 -6.52
N ASN A 19 22.17 15.45 -6.31
CA ASN A 19 22.36 16.86 -6.66
C ASN A 19 23.01 17.70 -5.53
N GLY A 20 23.55 17.06 -4.48
CA GLY A 20 24.19 17.73 -3.34
C GLY A 20 23.22 18.34 -2.32
N LEU A 21 21.90 18.20 -2.51
CA LEU A 21 20.89 18.58 -1.52
C LEU A 21 21.02 17.68 -0.28
N LYS A 22 21.29 18.29 0.88
CA LYS A 22 21.23 17.61 2.18
C LYS A 22 19.80 17.61 2.68
N LEU A 23 19.16 16.45 2.70
CA LEU A 23 17.88 16.30 3.38
C LEU A 23 18.17 16.05 4.85
N SER A 24 17.88 17.04 5.70
CA SER A 24 17.84 16.88 7.15
C SER A 24 16.37 16.80 7.57
N ILE A 25 15.92 15.61 7.95
CA ILE A 25 14.57 15.42 8.44
C ILE A 25 14.62 15.50 9.96
N ILE A 26 14.10 16.59 10.50
CA ILE A 26 13.79 16.72 11.93
C ILE A 26 12.41 16.07 12.12
N ARG A 27 12.38 14.76 12.38
CA ARG A 27 11.14 14.05 12.66
C ARG A 27 10.74 14.28 14.12
N ARG A 28 9.51 14.79 14.33
CA ARG A 28 8.88 14.74 15.65
C ARG A 28 8.48 13.29 15.95
N PRO A 29 8.86 12.72 17.10
CA PRO A 29 8.34 11.44 17.55
C PRO A 29 6.81 11.46 17.57
N GLY A 30 6.17 10.38 17.12
CA GLY A 30 4.71 10.26 17.08
C GLY A 30 4.04 10.68 15.77
N THR A 31 4.75 11.23 14.78
CA THR A 31 4.20 11.44 13.43
C THR A 31 4.35 10.19 12.57
N GLY A 32 3.24 9.76 11.95
CA GLY A 32 3.18 8.58 11.07
C GLY A 32 3.44 8.89 9.58
N ALA A 33 3.45 10.16 9.19
CA ALA A 33 3.70 10.61 7.82
C ALA A 33 4.45 11.95 7.82
N ILE A 34 5.16 12.24 6.73
CA ILE A 34 5.88 13.49 6.48
C ILE A 34 5.56 13.94 5.05
N ILE A 35 5.28 15.24 4.86
CA ILE A 35 5.06 15.84 3.54
C ILE A 35 6.26 16.75 3.23
N PHE A 36 6.90 16.52 2.08
CA PHE A 36 7.95 17.37 1.55
C PHE A 36 7.35 18.28 0.47
N ARG A 37 7.48 19.60 0.63
CA ARG A 37 6.95 20.59 -0.32
C ARG A 37 7.99 21.67 -0.61
N GLY A 38 8.03 22.16 -1.84
CA GLY A 38 8.94 23.23 -2.28
C GLY A 38 10.33 22.76 -2.69
N PHE A 39 10.51 21.45 -2.95
CA PHE A 39 11.75 20.88 -3.48
C PHE A 39 11.68 20.77 -5.01
N PRO A 40 12.82 20.87 -5.72
CA PRO A 40 12.87 20.76 -7.18
C PRO A 40 12.83 19.28 -7.62
N VAL A 41 11.72 18.60 -7.35
CA VAL A 41 11.47 17.20 -7.74
C VAL A 41 10.35 17.22 -8.76
N ASN A 42 10.69 17.16 -10.06
CA ASN A 42 9.75 17.42 -11.14
C ASN A 42 9.47 16.18 -12.00
N THR A 43 10.26 15.12 -11.85
CA THR A 43 10.16 13.91 -12.67
C THR A 43 10.22 12.65 -11.80
N ALA A 44 9.75 11.52 -12.32
CA ALA A 44 9.95 10.21 -11.71
C ALA A 44 11.42 9.89 -11.41
N SER A 45 12.37 10.37 -12.23
CA SER A 45 13.80 10.19 -11.99
C SER A 45 14.28 10.99 -10.78
N ASP A 46 13.88 12.26 -10.66
CA ASP A 46 14.19 13.08 -9.48
C ASP A 46 13.62 12.44 -8.21
N PHE A 47 12.41 11.89 -8.31
CA PHE A 47 11.76 11.22 -7.20
C PHE A 47 12.48 9.92 -6.83
N ASN A 48 12.96 9.14 -7.81
CA ASN A 48 13.78 7.96 -7.53
C ASN A 48 15.05 8.34 -6.75
N ASP A 49 15.73 9.42 -7.13
CA ASP A 49 16.90 9.91 -6.39
C ASP A 49 16.55 10.28 -4.94
N VAL A 50 15.34 10.81 -4.69
CA VAL A 50 14.85 11.06 -3.34
C VAL A 50 14.72 9.75 -2.59
N VAL A 51 14.04 8.75 -3.16
CA VAL A 51 13.83 7.45 -2.53
C VAL A 51 15.16 6.77 -2.19
N GLU A 52 16.11 6.77 -3.13
CA GLU A 52 17.46 6.21 -2.93
C GLU A 52 18.22 6.91 -1.79
N ALA A 53 18.11 8.23 -1.68
CA ALA A 53 18.79 9.00 -0.63
C ALA A 53 18.33 8.68 0.80
N PHE A 54 17.16 8.05 0.99
CA PHE A 54 16.71 7.56 2.30
C PHE A 54 17.43 6.29 2.73
N GLY A 55 18.05 5.55 1.80
CA GLY A 55 18.83 4.33 2.09
C GLY A 55 17.98 3.17 2.64
N TYR A 56 16.68 3.18 2.41
CA TYR A 56 15.82 2.05 2.78
C TYR A 56 15.94 0.92 1.76
N GLU A 57 15.73 -0.31 2.20
CA GLU A 57 15.63 -1.47 1.30
C GLU A 57 14.35 -1.39 0.48
N GLU A 58 14.42 -1.79 -0.79
CA GLU A 58 13.24 -1.91 -1.64
C GLU A 58 12.38 -3.08 -1.18
N PHE A 59 11.08 -2.86 -1.10
CA PHE A 59 10.13 -3.93 -0.82
C PHE A 59 9.79 -4.66 -2.12
N THR A 60 10.36 -5.84 -2.32
CA THR A 60 10.15 -6.67 -3.52
C THR A 60 9.16 -7.79 -3.22
N CYS A 61 7.86 -7.52 -3.39
CA CYS A 61 6.83 -8.52 -3.14
C CYS A 61 5.97 -8.77 -4.37
N PHE A 62 5.77 -10.05 -4.69
CA PHE A 62 4.84 -10.50 -5.71
C PHE A 62 3.39 -10.41 -5.19
N GLY A 63 2.40 -10.24 -6.07
CA GLY A 63 0.99 -10.47 -5.71
C GLY A 63 0.17 -9.25 -5.25
N GLY A 64 0.58 -8.01 -5.54
CA GLY A 64 -0.25 -6.82 -5.30
C GLY A 64 -1.61 -6.87 -6.02
N VAL A 65 -2.65 -6.23 -5.45
CA VAL A 65 -4.03 -6.33 -5.94
C VAL A 65 -4.28 -5.56 -7.25
N SER A 66 -3.63 -4.40 -7.43
CA SER A 66 -3.78 -3.56 -8.64
C SER A 66 -2.58 -3.68 -9.57
N PRO A 67 -2.76 -3.70 -10.91
CA PRO A 67 -1.65 -3.59 -11.86
C PRO A 67 -0.86 -2.30 -11.61
N ARG A 68 0.46 -2.38 -11.77
CA ARG A 68 1.38 -1.25 -11.66
C ARG A 68 2.39 -1.35 -12.78
N THR A 69 2.69 -0.21 -13.39
CA THR A 69 3.68 -0.08 -14.44
C THR A 69 4.97 0.44 -13.83
N HIS A 70 6.09 -0.24 -14.12
CA HIS A 70 7.42 0.23 -13.75
C HIS A 70 7.76 1.48 -14.56
N VAL A 71 8.30 2.51 -13.90
CA VAL A 71 8.67 3.78 -14.56
C VAL A 71 10.20 3.91 -14.61
N VAL A 72 10.86 3.95 -13.46
CA VAL A 72 12.33 4.09 -13.34
C VAL A 72 12.77 3.66 -11.94
N GLY A 73 13.90 2.95 -11.84
CA GLY A 73 14.46 2.52 -10.54
C GLY A 73 13.41 1.81 -9.68
N ARG A 74 13.11 2.37 -8.50
CA ARG A 74 12.13 1.86 -7.53
C ARG A 74 10.74 2.53 -7.65
N VAL A 75 10.49 3.25 -8.75
CA VAL A 75 9.28 4.03 -8.96
C VAL A 75 8.33 3.30 -9.91
N TYR A 76 7.08 3.18 -9.47
CA TYR A 76 5.98 2.54 -10.18
C TYR A 76 4.75 3.46 -10.18
N THR A 77 3.85 3.29 -11.14
CA THR A 77 2.50 3.88 -11.07
C THR A 77 1.72 3.30 -9.87
N ALA A 78 0.88 4.11 -9.23
CA ALA A 78 0.19 3.71 -8.00
C ALA A 78 -1.09 2.88 -8.26
N ASN A 79 -2.08 3.49 -8.91
CA ASN A 79 -3.33 2.85 -9.29
C ASN A 79 -3.71 3.27 -10.71
N GLU A 80 -4.03 2.29 -11.56
CA GLU A 80 -4.44 2.48 -12.96
C GLU A 80 -5.95 2.20 -13.15
N GLY A 81 -6.71 2.13 -12.04
CA GLY A 81 -8.17 1.96 -12.07
C GLY A 81 -8.93 3.24 -12.47
N PRO A 82 -10.26 3.17 -12.60
CA PRO A 82 -11.09 4.31 -13.00
C PRO A 82 -10.93 5.53 -12.10
N LEU A 83 -10.79 6.72 -12.71
CA LEU A 83 -10.52 7.99 -12.01
C LEU A 83 -11.72 8.53 -11.23
N ASP A 84 -12.92 8.05 -11.52
CA ASP A 84 -14.18 8.44 -10.89
C ASP A 84 -14.52 7.63 -9.64
N GLN A 85 -13.68 6.65 -9.27
CA GLN A 85 -13.90 5.77 -8.13
C GLN A 85 -13.03 6.13 -6.93
N ASN A 86 -13.67 6.18 -5.77
CA ASN A 86 -12.98 6.38 -4.49
C ASN A 86 -12.27 5.09 -4.07
N ILE A 87 -11.01 5.23 -3.65
CA ILE A 87 -10.23 4.16 -3.04
C ILE A 87 -10.51 4.16 -1.52
N PRO A 88 -11.03 3.08 -0.93
CA PRO A 88 -11.27 3.01 0.51
C PRO A 88 -9.97 3.08 1.32
N PHE A 89 -10.06 3.56 2.57
CA PHE A 89 -8.92 3.49 3.50
C PHE A 89 -8.45 2.05 3.72
N HIS A 90 -7.15 1.84 3.64
CA HIS A 90 -6.50 0.55 3.88
C HIS A 90 -5.03 0.77 4.29
N HIS A 91 -4.41 -0.29 4.82
CA HIS A 91 -2.95 -0.38 4.86
C HIS A 91 -2.46 -1.03 3.57
N GLU A 92 -1.32 -0.58 3.08
CA GLU A 92 -0.70 -1.12 1.87
C GLU A 92 -0.41 -2.62 2.06
N MET A 93 -0.91 -3.45 1.12
CA MET A 93 -0.79 -4.91 1.18
C MET A 93 -1.29 -5.57 2.48
N ASN A 94 -2.36 -5.05 3.09
CA ASN A 94 -2.94 -5.55 4.35
C ASN A 94 -3.46 -7.01 4.35
N ARG A 95 -3.37 -7.72 3.24
CA ARG A 95 -3.77 -9.13 3.09
C ARG A 95 -2.59 -10.04 2.75
N HIS A 96 -1.38 -9.50 2.76
CA HIS A 96 -0.16 -10.21 2.43
C HIS A 96 0.63 -10.49 3.72
N PRO A 97 1.27 -11.67 3.88
CA PRO A 97 2.12 -11.97 5.05
C PRO A 97 3.22 -10.94 5.24
N GLU A 98 3.84 -10.56 4.13
CA GLU A 98 4.85 -9.51 4.06
C GLU A 98 4.24 -8.24 3.50
N PHE A 99 4.47 -7.10 4.17
CA PHE A 99 3.92 -5.81 3.78
C PHE A 99 4.97 -4.71 3.96
N PRO A 100 4.91 -3.62 3.18
CA PRO A 100 5.91 -2.57 3.27
C PRO A 100 5.82 -1.83 4.60
N SER A 101 6.97 -1.59 5.22
CA SER A 101 7.04 -0.79 6.45
C SER A 101 6.82 0.70 6.21
N ARG A 102 6.99 1.16 4.96
CA ARG A 102 6.92 2.56 4.53
C ARG A 102 6.48 2.62 3.06
N VAL A 103 5.79 3.69 2.70
CA VAL A 103 5.42 4.00 1.33
C VAL A 103 5.75 5.47 1.05
N PHE A 104 6.21 5.75 -0.17
CA PHE A 104 6.43 7.10 -0.66
C PHE A 104 5.43 7.39 -1.77
N PHE A 105 4.89 8.62 -1.77
CA PHE A 105 4.03 9.11 -2.84
C PHE A 105 4.63 10.37 -3.45
N PHE A 106 4.49 10.50 -4.76
CA PHE A 106 4.95 11.65 -5.53
C PHE A 106 3.86 12.08 -6.51
N CYS A 107 3.66 13.39 -6.60
CA CYS A 107 2.75 14.01 -7.53
C CYS A 107 3.57 14.66 -8.64
N GLU A 108 3.70 13.97 -9.78
CA GLU A 108 4.36 14.52 -10.97
C GLU A 108 3.46 15.52 -11.70
N VAL A 109 2.17 15.22 -11.78
CA VAL A 109 1.15 16.07 -12.41
C VAL A 109 0.03 16.33 -11.41
N GLU A 110 -0.20 17.60 -11.10
CA GLU A 110 -1.28 18.01 -10.20
C GLU A 110 -2.67 17.73 -10.82
N PRO A 111 -3.62 17.14 -10.09
CA PRO A 111 -4.96 16.92 -10.60
C PRO A 111 -5.70 18.25 -10.79
N GLN A 112 -6.54 18.36 -11.83
CA GLN A 112 -7.39 19.54 -12.06
C GLN A 112 -8.47 19.74 -10.98
N GLY A 113 -8.78 18.68 -10.22
CA GLY A 113 -9.68 18.68 -9.08
C GLY A 113 -9.80 17.28 -8.49
N GLY A 114 -10.00 17.19 -7.18
CA GLY A 114 -9.95 15.91 -6.46
C GLY A 114 -8.57 15.26 -6.51
N GLY A 115 -8.52 13.93 -6.49
CA GLY A 115 -7.26 13.17 -6.65
C GLY A 115 -6.32 13.26 -5.46
N GLU A 116 -6.78 13.77 -4.31
CA GLU A 116 -5.99 13.75 -3.10
C GLU A 116 -5.76 12.31 -2.61
N THR A 117 -4.71 12.12 -1.82
CA THR A 117 -4.44 10.86 -1.10
C THR A 117 -4.67 11.10 0.40
N PRO A 118 -5.90 10.95 0.92
CA PRO A 118 -6.18 11.15 2.33
C PRO A 118 -5.43 10.14 3.19
N LEU A 119 -4.90 10.59 4.32
CA LEU A 119 -4.23 9.73 5.31
C LEU A 119 -4.99 9.74 6.63
N VAL A 120 -5.04 8.59 7.30
CA VAL A 120 -5.65 8.43 8.62
C VAL A 120 -4.75 7.64 9.56
N VAL A 121 -4.72 8.01 10.84
CA VAL A 121 -3.86 7.37 11.85
C VAL A 121 -4.57 6.12 12.40
N SER A 122 -4.15 4.94 11.97
CA SER A 122 -4.85 3.66 12.25
C SER A 122 -5.07 3.35 13.73
N HIS A 123 -4.08 3.61 14.61
CA HIS A 123 -4.25 3.29 16.04
C HIS A 123 -5.27 4.21 16.73
N VAL A 124 -5.44 5.44 16.24
CA VAL A 124 -6.48 6.37 16.71
C VAL A 124 -7.86 5.84 16.30
N VAL A 125 -7.98 5.30 15.08
CA VAL A 125 -9.21 4.65 14.62
C VAL A 125 -9.55 3.44 15.48
N TYR A 126 -8.58 2.56 15.72
CA TYR A 126 -8.74 1.39 16.60
C TYR A 126 -9.25 1.80 17.99
N ASN A 127 -8.58 2.75 18.66
CA ASN A 127 -8.96 3.21 20.00
C ASN A 127 -10.38 3.77 20.03
N LYS A 128 -10.77 4.58 19.04
CA LYS A 128 -12.11 5.15 18.95
C LYS A 128 -13.20 4.09 18.70
N ILE A 129 -12.92 3.08 17.88
CA ILE A 129 -13.87 1.99 17.64
C ILE A 129 -14.00 1.13 18.89
N LYS A 130 -12.89 0.80 19.55
CA LYS A 130 -12.88 0.02 20.80
C LYS A 130 -13.65 0.70 21.93
N GLU A 131 -13.49 2.01 22.06
CA GLU A 131 -14.24 2.81 23.04
C GLU A 131 -15.76 2.80 22.76
N ARG A 132 -16.17 2.92 21.50
CA ARG A 132 -17.59 3.00 21.11
C ARG A 132 -18.29 1.65 21.00
N HIS A 133 -17.55 0.62 20.57
CA HIS A 133 -18.09 -0.69 20.21
C HIS A 133 -17.15 -1.83 20.69
N PRO A 134 -16.92 -1.97 22.01
CA PRO A 134 -15.96 -2.94 22.54
C PRO A 134 -16.29 -4.39 22.17
N ASP A 135 -17.57 -4.78 22.19
CA ASP A 135 -17.99 -6.15 21.83
C ASP A 135 -17.76 -6.46 20.34
N PHE A 136 -17.92 -5.46 19.47
CA PHE A 136 -17.59 -5.61 18.06
C PHE A 136 -16.10 -5.82 17.85
N VAL A 137 -15.25 -5.02 18.51
CA VAL A 137 -13.79 -5.20 18.45
C VAL A 137 -13.38 -6.56 18.99
N LYS A 138 -13.97 -7.02 20.10
CA LYS A 138 -13.67 -8.35 20.66
C LYS A 138 -13.95 -9.48 19.66
N ARG A 139 -15.06 -9.40 18.91
CA ARG A 139 -15.38 -10.39 17.86
C ARG A 139 -14.46 -10.31 16.65
N LEU A 140 -13.83 -9.16 16.41
CA LEU A 140 -12.83 -8.99 15.35
C LEU A 140 -11.43 -9.46 15.77
N GLU A 141 -11.08 -9.34 17.04
CA GLU A 141 -9.78 -9.78 17.57
C GLU A 141 -9.66 -11.31 17.62
N ASP A 142 -10.77 -12.02 17.78
CA ASP A 142 -10.83 -13.49 17.82
C ASP A 142 -12.20 -13.97 17.25
N PRO A 143 -12.25 -14.71 16.13
CA PRO A 143 -11.14 -15.39 15.43
C PRO A 143 -10.41 -14.55 14.36
N GLY A 144 -10.83 -13.30 14.12
CA GLY A 144 -10.33 -12.49 13.01
C GLY A 144 -11.38 -12.24 11.93
N LEU A 145 -10.91 -12.00 10.70
CA LEU A 145 -11.73 -11.80 9.51
C LEU A 145 -11.35 -12.82 8.45
N ILE A 146 -12.33 -13.27 7.67
CA ILE A 146 -12.12 -14.05 6.45
C ILE A 146 -12.43 -13.14 5.26
N TYR A 147 -11.51 -13.08 4.31
CA TYR A 147 -11.66 -12.36 3.06
C TYR A 147 -11.81 -13.33 1.90
N THR A 148 -13.00 -13.34 1.31
CA THR A 148 -13.27 -14.04 0.05
C THR A 148 -13.10 -13.08 -1.12
N ARG A 149 -12.42 -13.54 -2.17
CA ARG A 149 -12.27 -12.79 -3.43
C ARG A 149 -12.49 -13.72 -4.62
N MET A 150 -13.37 -13.30 -5.51
CA MET A 150 -13.53 -13.93 -6.82
C MET A 150 -12.52 -13.33 -7.79
N LEU A 151 -11.84 -14.21 -8.53
CA LEU A 151 -10.84 -13.89 -9.52
C LEU A 151 -11.30 -14.45 -10.87
N GLY A 152 -11.52 -13.56 -11.85
CA GLY A 152 -11.67 -13.99 -13.24
C GLY A 152 -10.39 -14.66 -13.74
N GLU A 153 -10.47 -15.32 -14.89
CA GLU A 153 -9.28 -15.89 -15.52
C GLU A 153 -8.28 -14.81 -15.96
N GLU A 154 -8.79 -13.77 -16.62
CA GLU A 154 -8.05 -12.62 -17.13
C GLU A 154 -8.37 -11.34 -16.35
N ASN A 155 -7.60 -10.29 -16.61
CA ASN A 155 -7.83 -8.97 -16.03
C ASN A 155 -9.05 -8.29 -16.65
N ASP A 156 -9.92 -7.74 -15.80
CA ASP A 156 -11.01 -6.83 -16.14
C ASP A 156 -10.63 -5.40 -15.71
N LEU A 157 -10.33 -4.54 -16.68
CA LEU A 157 -9.93 -3.16 -16.42
C LEU A 157 -11.12 -2.23 -16.11
N SER A 158 -12.36 -2.71 -16.23
CA SER A 158 -13.55 -1.91 -15.91
C SER A 158 -13.79 -1.75 -14.41
N THR A 159 -13.14 -2.57 -13.57
CA THR A 159 -13.32 -2.55 -12.12
C THR A 159 -11.99 -2.46 -11.37
N VAL A 160 -11.97 -1.76 -10.23
CA VAL A 160 -10.78 -1.63 -9.38
C VAL A 160 -10.30 -2.98 -8.81
N LYS A 161 -11.17 -4.00 -8.76
CA LYS A 161 -10.86 -5.35 -8.27
C LYS A 161 -10.63 -6.37 -9.38
N GLY A 162 -10.62 -5.95 -10.63
CA GLY A 162 -10.69 -6.86 -11.78
C GLY A 162 -9.41 -7.60 -12.13
N ARG A 163 -8.35 -7.56 -11.29
CA ARG A 163 -7.17 -8.39 -11.52
C ARG A 163 -7.53 -9.89 -11.44
N GLY A 164 -7.36 -10.61 -12.55
CA GLY A 164 -7.63 -12.05 -12.66
C GLY A 164 -6.54 -12.91 -12.00
N TRP A 165 -6.80 -14.21 -11.85
CA TRP A 165 -5.91 -15.12 -11.12
C TRP A 165 -4.55 -15.29 -11.83
N ARG A 166 -4.52 -15.30 -13.16
CA ARG A 166 -3.29 -15.44 -13.94
C ARG A 166 -2.31 -14.31 -13.66
N SER A 167 -2.83 -13.09 -13.55
CA SER A 167 -2.06 -11.90 -13.19
C SER A 167 -1.78 -11.81 -11.69
N ALA A 168 -2.72 -12.24 -10.84
CA ALA A 168 -2.53 -12.23 -9.38
C ALA A 168 -1.40 -13.18 -8.93
N PHE A 169 -1.33 -14.36 -9.54
CA PHE A 169 -0.32 -15.37 -9.22
C PHE A 169 0.78 -15.45 -10.26
N SER A 170 0.84 -14.55 -11.25
CA SER A 170 1.86 -14.47 -12.30
C SER A 170 2.14 -15.80 -13.01
N THR A 171 1.10 -16.55 -13.36
CA THR A 171 1.21 -17.89 -13.96
C THR A 171 0.00 -18.20 -14.83
N GLN A 172 0.19 -19.12 -15.79
CA GLN A 172 -0.89 -19.70 -16.60
C GLN A 172 -1.23 -21.13 -16.14
N ASP A 173 -0.45 -21.70 -15.21
CA ASP A 173 -0.64 -23.03 -14.63
C ASP A 173 -1.42 -22.92 -13.32
N LYS A 174 -2.59 -23.59 -13.26
CA LYS A 174 -3.47 -23.66 -12.10
C LYS A 174 -2.78 -24.27 -10.87
N ARG A 175 -1.98 -25.33 -11.04
CA ARG A 175 -1.27 -25.97 -9.92
C ARG A 175 -0.23 -25.03 -9.33
N LEU A 176 0.49 -24.31 -10.18
CA LEU A 176 1.45 -23.30 -9.71
C LEU A 176 0.75 -22.11 -9.06
N ALA A 177 -0.47 -21.76 -9.50
CA ALA A 177 -1.28 -20.73 -8.85
C ALA A 177 -1.71 -21.15 -7.44
N GLU A 178 -2.13 -22.40 -7.24
CA GLU A 178 -2.44 -22.95 -5.92
C GLU A 178 -1.22 -22.95 -4.98
N GLU A 179 -0.05 -23.39 -5.47
CA GLU A 179 1.20 -23.37 -4.70
C GLU A 179 1.56 -21.95 -4.25
N ARG A 180 1.41 -20.97 -5.15
CA ARG A 180 1.66 -19.55 -4.83
C ARG A 180 0.61 -18.99 -3.89
N ALA A 181 -0.67 -19.32 -4.07
CA ALA A 181 -1.73 -18.91 -3.15
C ALA A 181 -1.47 -19.44 -1.73
N ALA A 182 -1.08 -20.70 -1.60
CA ALA A 182 -0.74 -21.31 -0.32
C ALA A 182 0.46 -20.60 0.36
N ALA A 183 1.48 -20.21 -0.42
CA ALA A 183 2.59 -19.40 0.10
C ALA A 183 2.16 -18.02 0.63
N LEU A 184 1.02 -17.51 0.15
CA LEU A 184 0.38 -16.27 0.64
C LEU A 184 -0.65 -16.52 1.75
N MET A 185 -0.70 -17.74 2.30
CA MET A 185 -1.72 -18.19 3.27
C MET A 185 -3.16 -18.05 2.73
N MET A 186 -3.31 -18.18 1.42
CA MET A 186 -4.61 -18.18 0.74
C MET A 186 -4.95 -19.61 0.31
N ARG A 187 -6.23 -19.97 0.46
CA ARG A 187 -6.81 -21.13 -0.23
C ARG A 187 -7.36 -20.66 -1.57
N LEU A 188 -7.07 -21.37 -2.65
CA LEU A 188 -7.61 -21.10 -3.98
C LEU A 188 -8.44 -22.30 -4.45
N GLU A 189 -9.69 -22.05 -4.82
CA GLU A 189 -10.62 -23.06 -5.35
C GLU A 189 -11.07 -22.65 -6.76
N TRP A 190 -11.15 -23.60 -7.69
CA TRP A 190 -11.50 -23.31 -9.09
C TRP A 190 -13.00 -23.37 -9.32
N LEU A 191 -13.50 -22.41 -10.10
CA LEU A 191 -14.89 -22.33 -10.53
C LEU A 191 -15.09 -22.97 -11.90
N GLU A 192 -16.34 -23.27 -12.24
CA GLU A 192 -16.72 -23.88 -13.52
C GLU A 192 -16.42 -22.99 -14.73
N ASP A 193 -16.45 -21.66 -14.54
CA ASP A 193 -16.22 -20.66 -15.59
C ASP A 193 -14.72 -20.42 -15.89
N GLY A 194 -13.82 -21.16 -15.26
CA GLY A 194 -12.37 -21.00 -15.41
C GLY A 194 -11.75 -19.99 -14.45
N GLY A 195 -12.56 -19.25 -13.68
CA GLY A 195 -12.12 -18.39 -12.60
C GLY A 195 -11.72 -19.16 -11.33
N GLY A 196 -11.36 -18.41 -10.28
CA GLY A 196 -11.02 -18.97 -8.98
C GLY A 196 -11.56 -18.13 -7.82
N GLU A 197 -11.87 -18.79 -6.71
CA GLU A 197 -12.21 -18.18 -5.43
C GLU A 197 -11.00 -18.29 -4.50
N SER A 198 -10.49 -17.16 -4.01
CA SER A 198 -9.44 -17.14 -2.99
C SER A 198 -10.00 -16.75 -1.62
N ASN A 199 -9.58 -17.46 -0.58
CA ASN A 199 -9.96 -17.22 0.82
C ASN A 199 -8.74 -17.11 1.73
N ASN A 200 -8.66 -16.07 2.57
CA ASN A 200 -7.66 -15.92 3.64
C ASN A 200 -8.18 -15.19 4.87
#